data_AF-A0A3B0BS98-F1
#
_entry.id   AF-A0A3B0BS98-F1
#
_cell.length_a   1.000
_cell.length_b   1.000
_cell.length_c   1.000
_cell.angle_alpha   90.00
_cell.angle_beta   90.00
_cell.angle_gamma   90.00
#
_symmetry.space_group_name_H-M   'P 1'
#
loop_
_entity.id
_entity.type
_entity.pdbx_description
1 polymer ?
#
loop_
_entity_poly.entity_id
_entity_poly.type
_entity_poly.pdbx_seq_one_letter_code
_entity_poly.pdbx_strand_id
1 'polypeptide(L)' 'MTENIRRLFRQMDHSTKEEALTCLKKEFKLQNRKLILDLWILGGLIPEAYQERTVKMFQNLLRKQQALKTK' A
#
# COMPACT_ATOMS: atom_id res chain seq x y z
N MET A 1 1.17 -11.28 7.68
CA MET A 1 0.60 -9.94 7.36
C MET A 1 1.34 -9.25 6.21
N THR A 2 2.68 -9.23 6.21
CA THR A 2 3.51 -8.63 5.15
C THR A 2 3.35 -9.29 3.77
N GLU A 3 3.18 -10.61 3.70
CA GLU A 3 2.85 -11.29 2.44
C GLU A 3 1.49 -10.86 1.86
N ASN A 4 0.50 -10.66 2.73
CA ASN A 4 -0.81 -10.15 2.32
C ASN A 4 -0.68 -8.73 1.75
N ILE A 5 0.11 -7.87 2.39
CA ILE A 5 0.41 -6.52 1.89
C ILE A 5 1.08 -6.60 0.50
N ARG A 6 2.08 -7.47 0.32
CA ARG A 6 2.70 -7.70 -1.00
C ARG A 6 1.69 -8.16 -2.04
N ARG A 7 0.81 -9.08 -1.68
CA ARG A 7 -0.22 -9.62 -2.57
C ARG A 7 -1.26 -8.57 -2.96
N LEU A 8 -1.68 -7.72 -2.03
CA LEU A 8 -2.56 -6.58 -2.30
C LEU A 8 -1.86 -5.56 -3.20
N PHE A 9 -0.60 -5.22 -2.89
CA PHE A 9 0.17 -4.27 -3.69
C PHE A 9 0.39 -4.78 -5.12
N ARG A 10 0.61 -6.08 -5.32
CA ARG A 10 0.77 -6.68 -6.66
C ARG A 10 -0.51 -6.61 -7.49
N GLN A 11 -1.68 -6.66 -6.86
CA GLN A 11 -2.98 -6.55 -7.55
C GLN A 11 -3.33 -5.12 -7.97
N MET A 12 -2.68 -4.10 -7.41
CA MET A 12 -2.96 -2.72 -7.76
C MET A 12 -2.34 -2.32 -9.12
N ASP A 13 -3.09 -1.59 -9.93
CA ASP A 13 -2.58 -0.81 -11.06
C ASP A 13 -1.57 0.26 -10.65
N HIS A 14 -0.80 0.74 -11.64
CA HIS A 14 0.26 1.74 -11.43
C HIS A 14 -0.25 2.98 -10.67
N SER A 15 -1.36 3.57 -11.12
CA SER A 15 -1.94 4.77 -10.50
C SER A 15 -2.36 4.53 -9.05
N THR A 16 -2.89 3.35 -8.74
CA THR A 16 -3.30 2.99 -7.37
C THR A 16 -2.10 2.69 -6.48
N LYS A 17 -1.01 2.14 -7.02
CA LYS A 17 0.26 2.00 -6.29
C LYS A 17 0.85 3.35 -5.92
N GLU A 18 0.82 4.33 -6.82
CA GLU A 18 1.27 5.69 -6.53
C GLU A 18 0.39 6.38 -5.49
N GLU A 19 -0.93 6.20 -5.57
CA GLU A 19 -1.87 6.69 -4.55
C GLU A 19 -1.58 6.04 -3.20
N ALA A 20 -1.39 4.71 -3.16
CA ALA A 20 -1.03 3.97 -1.95
C ALA A 20 0.27 4.48 -1.31
N LEU A 21 1.34 4.63 -2.09
CA LEU A 21 2.62 5.14 -1.60
C LEU A 21 2.52 6.59 -1.09
N THR A 22 1.70 7.41 -1.75
CA THR A 22 1.45 8.80 -1.32
C THR A 22 0.67 8.86 -0.02
N CYS A 23 -0.34 7.99 0.12
CA CYS A 23 -1.15 7.90 1.31
C CYS A 23 -0.33 7.38 2.51
N LEU A 24 0.48 6.33 2.31
CA LEU A 24 1.44 5.85 3.31
C LEU A 24 2.43 6.93 3.72
N LYS A 25 2.97 7.67 2.75
CA LYS A 25 3.91 8.78 3.00
C LYS A 25 3.26 9.84 3.91
N LYS A 26 2.02 10.24 3.61
CA LYS A 26 1.30 11.29 4.34
C LYS A 26 0.85 10.82 5.73
N GLU A 27 0.28 9.62 5.82
CA GLU A 27 -0.26 9.05 7.04
C GLU A 27 0.83 8.78 8.09
N PHE A 28 1.95 8.20 7.65
CA PHE A 28 3.04 7.80 8.54
C PHE A 28 4.20 8.81 8.56
N LYS A 29 4.04 9.98 7.93
CA LYS A 29 5.07 11.02 7.75
C LYS A 29 6.41 10.46 7.27
N LEU A 30 6.37 9.41 6.44
CA LEU A 30 7.57 8.74 5.94
C LEU A 30 8.23 9.65 4.91
N GLN A 31 9.56 9.79 4.96
CA GLN A 31 10.24 10.74 4.08
C GLN A 31 10.34 10.23 2.64
N ASN A 32 10.45 8.90 2.44
CA ASN A 32 10.92 8.36 1.17
C ASN A 32 10.05 7.22 0.62
N ARG A 33 9.30 7.47 -0.46
CA ARG A 33 8.43 6.47 -1.11
C ARG A 33 9.21 5.22 -1.55
N LYS A 34 10.44 5.41 -2.02
CA LYS A 34 11.31 4.34 -2.49
C LYS A 34 11.72 3.39 -1.36
N LEU A 35 12.02 3.94 -0.18
CA LEU A 35 12.34 3.16 1.02
C LEU A 35 11.12 2.40 1.54
N ILE A 36 9.91 2.98 1.44
CA ILE A 36 8.67 2.26 1.78
C ILE A 36 8.49 1.08 0.81
N LEU A 37 8.65 1.30 -0.48
CA LEU A 37 8.51 0.20 -1.43
C LEU A 37 9.56 -0.90 -1.16
N ASP A 38 10.82 -0.53 -1.01
CA ASP A 38 11.92 -1.48 -0.91
C ASP A 38 12.00 -2.16 0.47
N LEU A 39 11.99 -1.41 1.57
CA LEU A 39 12.11 -1.97 2.91
C LEU A 39 10.79 -2.55 3.41
N TRP A 40 9.68 -1.84 3.19
CA TRP A 40 8.40 -2.21 3.79
C TRP A 40 7.66 -3.23 2.92
N ILE A 41 7.47 -2.95 1.62
CA ILE A 41 6.72 -3.85 0.73
C ILE A 41 7.58 -5.04 0.31
N LEU A 42 8.77 -4.81 -0.26
CA LEU A 42 9.63 -5.89 -0.74
C LEU A 42 10.35 -6.61 0.41
N GLY A 43 10.96 -5.84 1.31
CA GLY A 43 11.72 -6.33 2.46
C GLY A 43 10.87 -6.84 3.62
N GLY A 44 9.57 -6.51 3.66
CA GLY A 44 8.69 -6.96 4.73
C GLY A 44 8.99 -6.37 6.10
N LEU A 45 9.72 -5.25 6.17
CA LEU A 45 10.12 -4.58 7.41
C LEU A 45 9.05 -3.59 7.91
N ILE A 46 7.77 -3.84 7.63
CA ILE A 46 6.67 -3.00 8.14
C ILE A 46 6.46 -3.30 9.62
N PRO A 47 6.44 -2.29 10.50
CA PRO A 47 6.04 -2.44 11.90
C PRO A 47 4.60 -2.96 12.02
N GLU A 48 4.34 -3.94 12.89
CA GLU A 48 3.01 -4.56 13.05
C GLU A 48 1.88 -3.55 13.31
N ALA A 49 2.16 -2.49 14.08
CA ALA A 49 1.24 -1.37 14.32
C ALA A 49 0.76 -0.66 13.03
N TYR A 50 1.59 -0.70 11.98
CA TYR A 50 1.29 -0.13 10.68
C TYR A 50 0.82 -1.18 9.67
N GLN A 51 1.08 -2.46 9.89
CA GLN A 51 0.67 -3.54 8.99
C GLN A 51 -0.85 -3.58 8.83
N GLU A 52 -1.61 -3.58 9.93
CA GLU A 52 -3.08 -3.67 9.85
C GLU A 52 -3.69 -2.44 9.16
N ARG A 53 -3.20 -1.24 9.48
CA ARG A 53 -3.61 0.00 8.81
C ARG A 53 -3.26 -0.01 7.33
N THR A 54 -2.07 -0.47 6.97
CA THR A 54 -1.62 -0.59 5.57
C THR A 54 -2.50 -1.56 4.80
N VAL A 55 -2.85 -2.71 5.39
CA VAL A 55 -3.77 -3.69 4.78
C VAL A 55 -5.14 -3.05 4.53
N LYS A 56 -5.75 -2.42 5.55
CA LYS A 56 -7.06 -1.76 5.41
C LYS A 56 -7.03 -0.67 4.33
N MET A 57 -5.98 0.14 4.32
CA MET A 57 -5.79 1.18 3.30
C MET A 57 -5.67 0.57 1.91
N PHE A 58 -4.86 -0.48 1.75
CA PHE A 58 -4.67 -1.15 0.46
C PHE A 58 -5.93 -1.83 -0.05
N GLN A 59 -6.69 -2.47 0.83
CA GLN A 59 -7.99 -3.04 0.50
C GLN A 59 -8.98 -1.97 0.05
N ASN A 60 -9.00 -0.81 0.71
CA ASN A 60 -9.87 0.30 0.33
C ASN A 60 -9.51 0.87 -1.05
N LEU A 61 -8.20 1.02 -1.32
CA LEU A 61 -7.70 1.47 -2.61
C LEU A 61 -8.01 0.48 -3.74
N LEU A 62 -7.87 -0.83 -3.49
CA LEU A 62 -8.27 -1.88 -4.45
C LEU A 62 -9.77 -1.87 -4.73
N ARG A 63 -10.61 -1.68 -3.70
CA ARG A 63 -12.06 -1.53 -3.88
C ARG A 63 -12.39 -0.31 -4.72
N LYS A 64 -11.76 0.84 -4.45
CA LYS A 64 -11.93 2.08 -5.22
C LYS A 64 -11.50 1.90 -6.68
N GLN A 65 -10.37 1.22 -6.93
CA GLN A 65 -9.92 0.89 -8.27
C GLN A 65 -10.93 0.00 -9.01
N GLN A 66 -11.45 -1.06 -8.37
CA GLN A 66 -12.46 -1.92 -8.96
C GLN A 66 -13.74 -1.16 -9.29
N ALA A 67 -14.20 -0.30 -8.38
CA ALA A 67 -15.38 0.55 -8.60
C ALA A 67 -15.19 1.53 -9.76
N LEU A 68 -13.97 2.03 -9.98
CA LEU A 68 -13.64 2.91 -11.09
C LEU A 68 -13.48 2.17 -12.43
N LYS A 69 -13.05 0.90 -12.42
CA LYS A 69 -12.94 0.06 -13.63
C LYS A 69 -14.30 -0.43 -14.17
N THR A 70 -15.37 -0.36 -13.38
CA THR A 70 -16.73 -0.80 -13.76
C THR A 70 -17.62 0.36 -14.28
N LYS A 71 -17.05 1.53 -14.58
CA LYS A 71 -17.72 2.65 -15.26
C LYS A 71 -17.12 2.87 -16.64
#